data_AF-A0A7J7L0C6-F1
#
_entry.id   AF-A0A7J7L0C6-F1
#
_cell.length_a   1.000
_cell.length_b   1.000
_cell.length_c   1.000
_cell.angle_alpha   90.00
_cell.angle_beta   90.00
_cell.angle_gamma   90.00
#
_symmetry.space_group_name_H-M   'P 1'
#
loop_
_entity.id
_entity.type
_entity.pdbx_description
1 polymer ?
#
loop_
_entity_poly.entity_id
_entity_poly.type
_entity_poly.pdbx_seq_one_letter_code
_entity_poly.pdbx_strand_id
1 'polypeptide(L)'
;MLIFEAVSASVAKNLTTDFVPFDFVEGLTGEVKADYMNLNSAAIRGEYQDCIHYEDQLKGRCVEQFKEGALGLEQLAAVDSLCELVANATGVSNNVKTYHVNPSVFTSVPDFWGIGRSFPILPIHKLDQKPGVKGILSDLTCDSDGKIDKFINGESSLQLHELESG
;
A
#
# COMPACT_ATOMS: atom_id res chain seq x y z
N MET A 1 -14.63 -23.09 -15.34
CA MET A 1 -14.66 -22.36 -14.06
C MET A 1 -13.38 -22.69 -13.33
N LEU A 2 -12.58 -21.69 -12.97
CA LEU A 2 -11.34 -21.88 -12.20
C LEU A 2 -11.70 -21.75 -10.71
N ILE A 3 -11.28 -22.71 -9.90
CA ILE A 3 -11.41 -22.66 -8.43
C ILE A 3 -10.00 -22.67 -7.87
N PHE A 4 -9.72 -21.77 -6.93
CA PHE A 4 -8.44 -21.66 -6.28
C PHE A 4 -8.61 -21.19 -4.84
N GLU A 5 -7.57 -21.37 -4.05
CA GLU A 5 -7.50 -20.92 -2.66
C GLU A 5 -6.65 -19.66 -2.53
N ALA A 6 -6.97 -18.85 -1.52
CA ALA A 6 -6.05 -17.85 -0.99
C ALA A 6 -5.25 -18.51 0.14
N VAL A 7 -3.93 -18.54 -0.02
CA VAL A 7 -2.99 -19.22 0.90
C VAL A 7 -2.58 -18.30 2.04
N SER A 8 -2.48 -16.99 1.77
CA SER A 8 -2.17 -15.99 2.78
C SER A 8 -2.76 -14.63 2.40
N ALA A 9 -2.84 -13.73 3.37
CA ALA A 9 -3.20 -12.34 3.14
C ALA A 9 -2.17 -11.45 3.82
N SER A 10 -1.77 -10.38 3.13
CA SER A 10 -0.85 -9.37 3.64
C SER A 10 -1.50 -8.00 3.49
N VAL A 11 -1.27 -7.12 4.46
CA VAL A 11 -1.58 -5.70 4.31
C VAL A 11 -0.31 -5.03 3.78
N ALA A 12 -0.43 -3.97 2.98
CA ALA A 12 0.68 -3.01 2.90
C ALA A 12 1.07 -2.68 4.34
N LYS A 13 2.35 -2.87 4.68
CA LYS A 13 2.81 -2.81 6.08
C LYS A 13 2.23 -1.55 6.71
N ASN A 14 1.53 -1.68 7.83
CA ASN A 14 1.45 -0.58 8.76
C ASN A 14 2.74 -0.71 9.56
N LEU A 15 3.77 0.04 9.19
CA LEU A 15 4.91 0.17 10.10
C LEU A 15 4.36 0.72 11.42
N THR A 16 4.83 0.12 12.51
CA THR A 16 4.41 0.48 13.86
C THR A 16 4.50 1.99 14.02
N THR A 17 3.53 2.55 14.74
CA THR A 17 3.42 3.98 15.10
C THR A 17 4.53 4.40 16.06
N ASP A 18 5.77 4.07 15.72
CA ASP A 18 6.92 4.52 16.44
C ASP A 18 7.15 5.96 15.99
N PHE A 19 6.96 6.86 16.96
CA PHE A 19 7.36 8.25 16.94
C PHE A 19 8.54 8.46 15.99
N VAL A 20 8.43 9.39 15.04
CA VAL A 20 9.56 9.81 14.21
C VAL A 20 10.73 10.12 15.17
N PRO A 21 11.80 9.31 15.20
CA PRO A 21 12.80 9.42 16.25
C PRO A 21 13.42 10.82 16.22
N PHE A 22 13.71 11.41 17.38
CA PHE A 22 14.38 12.72 17.42
C PHE A 22 15.70 12.70 16.61
N ASP A 23 16.42 11.57 16.69
CA ASP A 23 17.64 11.29 15.92
C ASP A 23 17.45 11.34 14.40
N PHE A 24 16.24 11.04 13.91
CA PHE A 24 15.91 11.17 12.49
C PHE A 24 16.00 12.64 12.07
N VAL A 25 15.36 13.55 12.80
CA VAL A 25 15.29 14.98 12.47
C VAL A 25 16.66 15.67 12.57
N GLU A 26 17.56 15.17 13.40
CA GLU A 26 18.95 15.66 13.49
C GLU A 26 19.82 15.18 12.32
N GLY A 27 19.58 13.98 11.80
CA GLY A 27 20.32 13.40 10.68
C GLY A 27 19.86 13.86 9.29
N LEU A 28 18.78 14.65 9.21
CA LEU A 28 18.28 15.18 7.95
C LEU A 28 19.13 16.32 7.41
N THR A 29 19.26 16.39 6.09
CA THR A 29 19.78 17.58 5.42
C THR A 29 18.85 18.78 5.66
N GLY A 30 19.39 20.00 5.54
CA GLY A 30 18.63 21.22 5.82
C GLY A 30 17.35 21.35 4.97
N GLU A 31 17.38 20.84 3.74
CA GLU A 31 16.24 20.86 2.82
C GLU A 31 15.15 19.86 3.23
N VAL A 32 15.51 18.62 3.58
CA VAL A 32 14.53 17.60 4.02
C VAL A 32 13.91 17.99 5.37
N LYS A 33 14.73 18.59 6.25
CA LYS A 33 14.26 19.13 7.52
C LYS A 33 13.23 20.24 7.34
N ALA A 34 13.41 21.11 6.34
CA ALA A 34 12.44 22.15 6.02
C ALA A 34 11.09 21.55 5.58
N ASP A 35 11.11 20.53 4.71
CA ASP A 35 9.89 19.86 4.25
C ASP A 35 9.17 19.16 5.41
N TYR A 36 9.90 18.50 6.30
CA TYR A 36 9.35 17.91 7.52
C TYR A 36 8.67 18.96 8.42
N MET A 37 9.31 20.14 8.60
CA MET A 37 8.72 21.22 9.41
C MET A 37 7.46 21.80 8.78
N ASN A 38 7.39 21.88 7.44
CA ASN A 38 6.19 22.29 6.72
C ASN A 38 5.06 21.28 6.94
N LEU A 39 5.35 19.99 6.78
CA LEU A 39 4.39 18.90 7.03
C LEU A 39 3.88 18.92 8.47
N ASN A 40 4.78 19.02 9.46
CA ASN A 40 4.41 19.08 10.87
C ASN A 40 3.56 20.32 11.19
N SER A 41 3.88 21.46 10.59
CA SER A 41 3.09 22.69 10.75
C SER A 41 1.67 22.54 10.18
N ALA A 42 1.54 21.97 8.98
CA ALA A 42 0.24 21.67 8.38
C ALA A 42 -0.56 20.66 9.21
N ALA A 43 0.09 19.63 9.74
CA ALA A 43 -0.54 18.63 10.61
C ALA A 43 -1.08 19.24 11.90
N ILE A 44 -0.31 20.12 12.57
CA ILE A 44 -0.76 20.84 13.77
C ILE A 44 -1.97 21.75 13.47
N ARG A 45 -2.01 22.33 12.26
CA ARG A 45 -3.12 23.19 11.81
C ARG A 45 -4.35 22.41 11.33
N GLY A 46 -4.22 21.10 11.11
CA GLY A 46 -5.30 20.27 10.55
C GLY A 46 -5.56 20.52 9.07
N GLU A 47 -4.57 21.05 8.33
CA GLU A 47 -4.68 21.38 6.90
C GLU A 47 -4.40 20.13 6.05
N TYR A 48 -5.40 19.26 5.87
CA TYR A 48 -5.21 17.95 5.24
C TYR A 48 -4.65 17.98 3.81
N GLN A 49 -5.06 18.96 2.98
CA GLN A 49 -4.55 19.08 1.61
C GLN A 49 -3.08 19.45 1.58
N ASP A 50 -2.67 20.34 2.49
CA ASP A 50 -1.29 20.75 2.63
C ASP A 50 -0.43 19.62 3.21
N CYS A 51 -0.98 18.82 4.13
CA CYS A 51 -0.32 17.60 4.60
C CYS A 51 0.01 16.64 3.45
N ILE A 52 -0.96 16.34 2.56
CA ILE A 52 -0.73 15.46 1.41
C ILE A 52 0.35 16.04 0.49
N HIS A 53 0.30 17.35 0.25
CA HIS A 53 1.28 18.02 -0.60
C HIS A 53 2.70 17.99 -0.03
N TYR A 54 2.86 18.33 1.26
CA TYR A 54 4.17 18.32 1.90
C TYR A 54 4.70 16.91 2.15
N GLU A 55 3.83 15.93 2.34
CA GLU A 55 4.18 14.51 2.39
C GLU A 55 4.82 14.06 1.06
N ASP A 56 4.18 14.36 -0.08
CA ASP A 56 4.71 14.00 -1.40
C ASP A 56 6.06 14.68 -1.68
N GLN A 57 6.18 15.97 -1.35
CA GLN A 57 7.46 16.69 -1.46
C GLN A 57 8.55 16.07 -0.59
N LEU A 58 8.25 15.80 0.69
CA LEU A 58 9.19 15.20 1.64
C LEU A 58 9.66 13.84 1.13
N LYS A 59 8.73 12.97 0.71
CA LYS A 59 9.03 11.64 0.19
C LYS A 59 9.90 11.70 -1.05
N GLY A 60 9.51 12.54 -2.03
CA GLY A 60 10.27 12.73 -3.26
C GLY A 60 11.71 13.16 -2.99
N ARG A 61 11.90 14.17 -2.13
CA ARG A 61 13.24 14.65 -1.79
C ARG A 61 14.07 13.62 -1.03
N CYS A 62 13.46 12.88 -0.10
CA CYS A 62 14.16 11.81 0.63
C CYS A 62 14.64 10.70 -0.30
N VAL A 63 13.82 10.30 -1.27
CA VAL A 63 14.19 9.29 -2.27
C VAL A 63 15.35 9.76 -3.14
N GLU A 64 15.36 11.02 -3.59
CA GLU A 64 16.48 11.56 -4.37
C GLU A 64 17.77 11.62 -3.55
N GLN A 65 17.72 12.13 -2.32
CA GLN A 65 18.91 12.18 -1.46
C GLN A 65 19.42 10.79 -1.06
N PHE A 66 18.53 9.80 -0.93
CA PHE A 66 18.92 8.41 -0.74
C PHE A 66 19.67 7.86 -1.96
N LYS A 67 19.19 8.14 -3.18
CA LYS A 67 19.88 7.75 -4.42
C LYS A 67 21.27 8.40 -4.55
N GLU A 68 21.41 9.62 -4.05
CA GLU A 68 22.69 10.35 -4.01
C GLU A 68 23.62 9.90 -2.87
N GLY A 69 23.15 9.03 -1.97
CA GLY A 69 23.91 8.55 -0.81
C GLY A 69 24.04 9.57 0.33
N ALA A 70 23.29 10.67 0.28
CA ALA A 70 23.22 11.67 1.34
C ALA A 70 22.28 11.27 2.49
N LEU A 71 21.37 10.31 2.24
CA LEU A 71 20.41 9.78 3.21
C LEU A 71 20.64 8.27 3.41
N GLY A 72 20.54 7.79 4.66
CA GLY A 72 20.62 6.36 4.98
C GLY A 72 19.28 5.63 4.85
N LEU A 73 19.34 4.30 4.97
CA LEU A 73 18.17 3.42 4.87
C LEU A 73 17.20 3.64 6.04
N GLU A 74 17.73 3.86 7.23
CA GLU A 74 16.97 4.10 8.46
C GLU A 74 16.13 5.37 8.34
N GLN A 75 16.69 6.43 7.76
CA GLN A 75 15.96 7.66 7.50
C GLN A 75 14.88 7.46 6.43
N LEU A 76 15.17 6.75 5.34
CA LEU A 76 14.16 6.48 4.32
C LEU A 76 12.98 5.68 4.90
N ALA A 77 13.27 4.66 5.73
CA ALA A 77 12.26 3.89 6.43
C ALA A 77 11.40 4.74 7.37
N ALA A 78 12.00 5.70 8.08
CA ALA A 78 11.26 6.62 8.95
C ALA A 78 10.31 7.54 8.16
N VAL A 79 10.72 7.99 6.97
CA VAL A 79 9.87 8.79 6.06
C VAL A 79 8.70 7.97 5.55
N ASP A 80 8.93 6.72 5.14
CA ASP A 80 7.86 5.83 4.69
C ASP A 80 6.82 5.59 5.79
N SER A 81 7.25 5.36 7.04
CA SER A 81 6.34 5.26 8.19
C SER A 81 5.54 6.54 8.44
N LEU A 82 6.17 7.72 8.26
CA LEU A 82 5.48 9.01 8.39
C LEU A 82 4.43 9.21 7.30
N CYS A 83 4.73 8.85 6.05
CA CYS A 83 3.78 8.87 4.94
C CYS A 83 2.56 7.99 5.24
N GLU A 84 2.76 6.78 5.75
CA GLU A 84 1.66 5.90 6.17
C GLU A 84 0.79 6.53 7.27
N LEU A 85 1.40 7.21 8.24
CA LEU A 85 0.68 7.93 9.29
C LEU A 85 -0.16 9.08 8.71
N VAL A 86 0.40 9.87 7.80
CA VAL A 86 -0.32 10.97 7.12
C VAL A 86 -1.48 10.42 6.29
N ALA A 87 -1.27 9.34 5.52
CA ALA A 87 -2.32 8.69 4.76
C ALA A 87 -3.46 8.16 5.65
N ASN A 88 -3.12 7.60 6.82
CA ASN A 88 -4.10 7.16 7.81
C ASN A 88 -4.88 8.33 8.44
N ALA A 89 -4.21 9.43 8.76
CA ALA A 89 -4.83 10.60 9.38
C ALA A 89 -5.71 11.41 8.41
N THR A 90 -5.35 11.45 7.12
CA THR A 90 -6.08 12.16 6.07
C THR A 90 -7.27 11.36 5.52
N GLY A 91 -7.42 10.10 5.92
CA GLY A 91 -8.47 9.20 5.42
C GLY A 91 -8.26 8.74 3.97
N VAL A 92 -7.08 9.00 3.40
CA VAL A 92 -6.68 8.56 2.04
C VAL A 92 -6.17 7.11 2.05
N SER A 93 -5.90 6.54 3.24
CA SER A 93 -5.48 5.15 3.39
C SER A 93 -6.49 4.16 2.82
N ASN A 94 -6.15 3.61 1.65
CA ASN A 94 -6.82 2.46 1.07
C ASN A 94 -6.26 1.21 1.77
N ASN A 95 -6.93 0.76 2.84
CA ASN A 95 -6.60 -0.48 3.56
C ASN A 95 -6.98 -1.73 2.73
N VAL A 96 -6.41 -1.83 1.53
CA VAL A 96 -6.61 -2.91 0.58
C VAL A 96 -5.58 -3.99 0.89
N LYS A 97 -6.06 -5.18 1.24
CA LYS A 97 -5.20 -6.34 1.50
C LYS A 97 -4.82 -7.05 0.21
N THR A 98 -3.60 -7.56 0.14
CA THR A 98 -3.16 -8.46 -0.92
C THR A 98 -3.38 -9.91 -0.48
N TYR A 99 -4.26 -10.61 -1.19
CA TYR A 99 -4.49 -12.05 -1.01
C TYR A 99 -3.59 -12.81 -1.98
N HIS A 100 -2.74 -13.67 -1.44
CA HIS A 100 -1.86 -14.54 -2.22
C HIS A 100 -2.61 -15.81 -2.60
N VAL A 101 -2.80 -16.06 -3.89
CA VAL A 101 -3.68 -17.09 -4.43
C VAL A 101 -2.93 -18.16 -5.20
N ASN A 102 -3.40 -19.40 -5.12
CA ASN A 102 -2.81 -20.55 -5.80
C ASN A 102 -3.56 -20.90 -7.10
N PRO A 103 -3.55 -19.98 -8.07
CA PRO A 103 -3.19 -20.36 -9.44
C PRO A 103 -2.26 -19.32 -10.07
N SER A 104 -1.46 -19.68 -11.08
CA SER A 104 -0.70 -18.67 -11.83
C SER A 104 -1.62 -17.88 -12.78
N VAL A 105 -1.52 -16.55 -12.75
CA VAL A 105 -2.21 -15.61 -13.65
C VAL A 105 -1.84 -15.91 -15.10
N PHE A 106 -0.55 -16.08 -15.36
CA PHE A 106 0.00 -16.31 -16.71
C PHE A 106 -0.53 -17.59 -17.37
N THR A 107 -0.74 -18.66 -16.58
CA THR A 107 -1.20 -19.95 -17.11
C THR A 107 -2.72 -20.06 -17.11
N SER A 108 -3.41 -19.41 -16.18
CA SER A 108 -4.83 -19.66 -15.92
C SER A 108 -5.75 -18.55 -16.45
N VAL A 109 -5.26 -17.31 -16.50
CA VAL A 109 -6.00 -16.12 -16.97
C VAL A 109 -5.12 -15.22 -17.86
N PRO A 110 -4.53 -15.76 -18.95
CA PRO A 110 -3.61 -15.00 -19.81
C PRO A 110 -4.26 -13.77 -20.46
N ASP A 111 -5.56 -13.79 -20.73
CA ASP A 111 -6.29 -12.64 -21.28
C ASP A 111 -6.32 -11.45 -20.30
N PHE A 112 -6.32 -11.71 -18.99
CA PHE A 112 -6.26 -10.63 -17.99
C PHE A 112 -4.92 -9.89 -18.12
N TRP A 113 -3.82 -10.65 -18.13
CA TRP A 113 -2.47 -10.10 -18.26
C TRP A 113 -2.22 -9.47 -19.64
N GLY A 114 -2.52 -10.20 -20.71
CA GLY A 114 -2.10 -9.81 -22.07
C GLY A 114 -2.98 -8.73 -22.71
N ILE A 115 -4.28 -8.68 -22.42
CA ILE A 115 -5.22 -7.74 -23.06
C ILE A 115 -6.15 -7.02 -22.07
N GLY A 116 -5.93 -7.14 -20.76
CA GLY A 116 -6.71 -6.43 -19.74
C GLY A 116 -8.15 -6.90 -19.60
N ARG A 117 -8.45 -8.15 -19.97
CA ARG A 117 -9.81 -8.70 -19.85
C ARG A 117 -10.18 -8.94 -18.39
N SER A 118 -11.27 -8.32 -17.92
CA SER A 118 -11.80 -8.58 -16.58
C SER A 118 -12.57 -9.90 -16.50
N PHE A 119 -12.45 -10.60 -15.38
CA PHE A 119 -13.21 -11.82 -15.07
C PHE A 119 -14.05 -11.64 -13.79
N PRO A 120 -15.25 -12.23 -13.71
CA PRO A 120 -15.97 -12.33 -12.44
C PRO A 120 -15.20 -13.22 -11.47
N ILE A 121 -14.92 -12.70 -10.28
CA ILE A 121 -14.25 -13.41 -9.20
C ILE A 121 -15.10 -13.24 -7.94
N LEU A 122 -15.40 -14.35 -7.27
CA LEU A 122 -16.22 -14.35 -6.06
C LEU A 122 -15.68 -15.35 -5.03
N PRO A 123 -15.78 -15.08 -3.73
CA PRO A 123 -15.64 -16.10 -2.69
C PRO A 123 -16.67 -17.21 -2.92
N ILE A 124 -16.32 -18.46 -2.61
CA ILE A 124 -17.25 -19.62 -2.65
C ILE A 124 -17.68 -20.11 -1.26
N HIS A 125 -17.11 -19.51 -0.21
CA HIS A 125 -17.43 -19.79 1.20
C HIS A 125 -17.91 -18.51 1.89
N LYS A 126 -18.59 -18.65 3.05
CA LYS A 126 -19.10 -17.54 3.88
C LYS A 126 -20.06 -16.59 3.11
N LEU A 127 -20.81 -17.10 2.13
CA LEU A 127 -21.73 -16.32 1.28
C LEU A 127 -22.91 -15.70 2.05
N ASP A 128 -23.21 -16.23 3.23
CA ASP A 128 -24.20 -15.72 4.18
C ASP A 128 -23.66 -14.58 5.07
N GLN A 129 -22.35 -14.34 5.03
CA GLN A 129 -21.68 -13.32 5.82
C GLN A 129 -21.34 -12.12 4.93
N LYS A 130 -21.36 -10.92 5.50
CA LYS A 130 -20.92 -9.72 4.77
C LYS A 130 -19.39 -9.67 4.72
N PRO A 131 -18.76 -9.48 3.55
CA PRO A 131 -17.32 -9.23 3.46
C PRO A 131 -16.90 -8.00 4.28
N GLY A 132 -15.73 -8.06 4.91
CA GLY A 132 -15.26 -7.05 5.86
C GLY A 132 -14.08 -6.23 5.37
N VAL A 133 -13.41 -6.66 4.30
CA VAL A 133 -12.18 -6.03 3.82
C VAL A 133 -12.17 -5.87 2.31
N LYS A 134 -11.45 -4.86 1.82
CA LYS A 134 -11.12 -4.73 0.41
C LYS A 134 -9.83 -5.51 0.14
N GLY A 135 -9.75 -6.19 -0.99
CA GLY A 135 -8.52 -6.86 -1.38
C GLY A 135 -8.28 -7.00 -2.87
N ILE A 136 -7.01 -7.15 -3.22
CA ILE A 136 -6.51 -7.53 -4.54
C ILE A 136 -5.95 -8.94 -4.47
N LEU A 137 -5.78 -9.59 -5.62
CA LEU A 137 -5.21 -10.94 -5.68
C LEU A 137 -3.81 -10.87 -6.28
N SER A 138 -2.85 -11.55 -5.67
CA SER A 138 -1.52 -11.79 -6.23
C SER A 138 -1.34 -13.30 -6.34
N ASP A 139 -0.89 -13.81 -7.47
CA ASP A 139 -0.45 -15.20 -7.53
C ASP A 139 0.87 -15.39 -6.79
N LEU A 140 1.34 -16.64 -6.76
CA LEU A 140 2.58 -17.04 -6.11
C LEU A 140 3.80 -16.96 -7.03
N THR A 141 3.67 -16.38 -8.23
CA THR A 141 4.82 -16.20 -9.13
C THR A 141 5.70 -15.04 -8.66
N CYS A 142 6.95 -15.03 -9.11
CA CYS A 142 7.89 -13.95 -8.78
C CYS A 142 7.71 -12.70 -9.66
N ASP A 143 6.72 -12.69 -10.54
CA ASP A 143 6.50 -11.60 -11.48
C ASP A 143 5.46 -10.62 -10.90
N SER A 144 5.77 -9.32 -10.90
CA SER A 144 4.88 -8.28 -10.37
C SER A 144 3.57 -8.17 -11.16
N ASP A 145 3.55 -8.63 -12.42
CA ASP A 145 2.35 -8.69 -13.25
C ASP A 145 1.43 -9.87 -12.90
N GLY A 146 1.87 -10.78 -12.03
CA GLY A 146 1.08 -11.86 -11.45
C GLY A 146 -0.03 -11.38 -10.50
N LYS A 147 -0.58 -10.19 -10.71
CA LYS A 147 -1.51 -9.50 -9.82
C LYS A 147 -2.80 -9.13 -10.54
N ILE A 148 -3.94 -9.39 -9.89
CA ILE A 148 -5.27 -9.00 -10.32
C ILE A 148 -5.75 -7.84 -9.42
N ASP A 149 -5.76 -6.64 -9.98
CA ASP A 149 -6.19 -5.40 -9.32
C ASP A 149 -7.20 -4.58 -10.13
N LYS A 150 -7.75 -5.18 -11.19
CA LYS A 150 -8.83 -4.62 -11.99
C LYS A 150 -9.98 -5.62 -12.03
N PHE A 151 -11.12 -5.20 -11.51
CA PHE A 151 -12.31 -6.02 -11.41
C PHE A 151 -13.44 -5.46 -12.27
N ILE A 152 -14.56 -6.17 -12.31
CA ILE A 152 -15.75 -5.77 -13.06
C ILE A 152 -16.17 -4.35 -12.65
N ASN A 153 -16.67 -3.57 -13.61
CA ASN A 153 -17.07 -2.17 -13.45
C ASN A 153 -15.91 -1.20 -13.14
N GLY A 154 -14.66 -1.60 -13.36
CA GLY A 154 -13.49 -0.72 -13.15
C GLY A 154 -13.10 -0.57 -11.68
N GLU A 155 -13.63 -1.44 -10.81
CA GLU A 155 -13.24 -1.50 -9.40
C GLU A 155 -11.77 -1.92 -9.26
N SER A 156 -11.05 -1.32 -8.32
CA SER A 156 -9.64 -1.61 -8.05
C SER A 156 -9.43 -2.63 -6.91
N SER A 157 -10.50 -3.14 -6.32
CA SER A 157 -10.47 -4.12 -5.22
C SER A 157 -11.78 -4.92 -5.15
N LEU A 158 -11.72 -6.13 -4.59
CA LEU A 158 -12.88 -6.96 -4.26
C LEU A 158 -13.24 -6.83 -2.79
N GLN A 159 -14.53 -6.97 -2.50
CA GLN A 159 -15.04 -7.17 -1.14
C GLN A 159 -14.79 -8.64 -0.75
N LEU A 160 -13.89 -8.87 0.21
CA LEU A 160 -13.45 -10.20 0.64
C LEU A 160 -13.64 -10.40 2.15
N HIS A 161 -13.67 -11.68 2.55
CA HIS A 161 -13.64 -12.06 3.96
C HIS A 161 -12.20 -12.07 4.46
N GLU A 162 -12.00 -11.68 5.71
CA GLU A 162 -10.70 -11.79 6.36
C GLU A 162 -10.25 -13.27 6.38
N LEU A 163 -8.98 -13.49 6.02
CA LEU A 163 -8.38 -14.81 6.03
C LEU A 163 -8.01 -15.14 7.48
N GLU A 164 -8.47 -16.28 7.99
CA GLU A 164 -8.09 -16.74 9.32
C GLU A 164 -6.63 -17.22 9.27
N SER A 165 -5.80 -16.72 10.18
CA SER A 165 -4.44 -17.22 10.35
C SER A 165 -4.53 -18.65 10.87
N GLY A 166 -4.17 -19.63 10.02
CA GLY A 166 -4.02 -21.03 10.40
C GLY A 166 -2.79 -21.27 11.27
#